data_AF-A0A2G8K5C5-F1
#
_entry.id   AF-A0A2G8K5C5-F1
#
_cell.length_a   1.000
_cell.length_b   1.000
_cell.length_c   1.000
_cell.angle_alpha   90.00
_cell.angle_beta   90.00
_cell.angle_gamma   90.00
#
_symmetry.space_group_name_H-M   'P 1'
#
loop_
_entity.id
_entity.type
_entity.pdbx_description
1 polymer ?
#
loop_
_entity_poly.entity_id
_entity_poly.type
_entity_poly.pdbx_seq_one_letter_code
_entity_poly.pdbx_strand_id
1 'polypeptide(L)'
;MVRPVVNNPLDFINRFSDVSLVTEVGSPIDFLRLVQTPWEDRLRMIYDLTSLLVYLADSPLGPLTIHDFKPTQFVLVNGQMKLADLDDIDTRLPSCSRANQCVVPLPGDKYQHIPCNSAGLCPEYADKLNLQLAWQHFYLLQQHGGPIWLQQQLDVFLNKTRSAEISSREALRLLDQVVTSYRKGNYNVSGQSRKYSYNYTSGVDLPGRFDYWCTYTRNPHANSCVFSAASEDEAEYICSLDDNCRAFVITDEITWTGRRLVYLKSGFGRPEKKPGCKLFVRIS
;
A
#
# COMPACT_ATOMS: atom_id res chain seq x y z
N MET A 1 17.60 -16.24 -65.55
CA MET A 1 17.05 -15.99 -64.21
C MET A 1 16.32 -17.24 -63.75
N VAL A 2 17.02 -18.06 -62.96
CA VAL A 2 16.53 -19.35 -62.48
C VAL A 2 15.88 -19.11 -61.12
N ARG A 3 14.60 -19.45 -60.98
CA ARG A 3 13.92 -19.47 -59.68
C ARG A 3 14.47 -20.64 -58.86
N PRO A 4 14.79 -20.48 -57.57
CA PRO A 4 14.98 -21.63 -56.71
C PRO A 4 13.60 -22.21 -56.38
N VAL A 5 13.45 -23.49 -56.68
CA VAL A 5 12.38 -24.35 -56.14
C VAL A 5 12.78 -24.70 -54.71
N VAL A 6 11.98 -24.29 -53.73
CA VAL A 6 12.18 -24.69 -52.33
C VAL A 6 11.45 -26.01 -52.11
N ASN A 7 12.24 -27.08 -52.00
CA ASN A 7 11.81 -28.44 -51.72
C ASN A 7 11.86 -28.72 -50.20
N ASN A 8 10.92 -28.17 -49.40
CA ASN A 8 10.45 -28.81 -48.17
C ASN A 8 9.39 -27.95 -47.44
N PRO A 9 8.22 -28.51 -47.05
CA PRO A 9 7.25 -27.82 -46.19
C PRO A 9 7.72 -27.65 -44.73
N LEU A 10 8.81 -28.31 -44.33
CA LEU A 10 9.29 -28.32 -42.94
C LEU A 10 10.16 -27.10 -42.57
N ASP A 11 10.63 -26.31 -43.54
CA ASP A 11 11.39 -25.07 -43.28
C ASP A 11 10.50 -23.89 -42.82
N PHE A 12 9.17 -24.06 -42.84
CA PHE A 12 8.23 -23.07 -42.31
C PHE A 12 7.86 -23.28 -40.83
N ILE A 13 8.27 -24.39 -40.21
CA ILE A 13 7.87 -24.73 -38.82
C ILE A 13 8.86 -24.17 -37.77
N ASN A 14 9.92 -23.47 -38.17
CA ASN A 14 10.93 -22.95 -37.25
C ASN A 14 10.97 -21.42 -37.11
N ARG A 15 9.85 -20.72 -37.38
CA ARG A 15 9.79 -19.24 -37.32
C ARG A 15 8.69 -18.65 -36.44
N PHE A 16 8.11 -19.41 -35.53
CA PHE A 16 7.24 -18.85 -34.49
C PHE A 16 7.47 -19.58 -33.17
N SER A 17 8.33 -19.03 -32.34
CA SER A 17 8.34 -19.31 -30.90
C SER A 17 8.01 -18.01 -30.16
N ASP A 18 6.97 -17.32 -30.60
CA ASP A 18 6.46 -16.16 -29.89
C ASP A 18 5.69 -16.66 -28.67
N VAL A 19 6.27 -16.48 -27.49
CA VAL A 19 5.59 -16.75 -26.23
C VAL A 19 4.76 -15.52 -25.89
N SER A 20 3.44 -15.71 -25.78
CA SER A 20 2.52 -14.67 -25.33
C SER A 20 2.06 -14.96 -23.91
N LEU A 21 2.28 -14.02 -23.00
CA LEU A 21 1.73 -14.04 -21.65
C LEU A 21 0.44 -13.21 -21.64
N VAL A 22 -0.67 -13.80 -21.20
CA VAL A 22 -1.95 -13.10 -21.03
C VAL A 22 -2.22 -12.94 -19.54
N THR A 23 -2.22 -11.69 -19.08
CA THR A 23 -2.46 -11.32 -17.68
C THR A 23 -3.76 -10.52 -17.54
N GLU A 24 -4.22 -10.37 -16.30
CA GLU A 24 -5.30 -9.44 -15.99
C GLU A 24 -4.91 -7.99 -16.27
N VAL A 25 -5.88 -7.17 -16.73
CA VAL A 25 -5.62 -5.75 -17.01
C VAL A 25 -5.64 -4.96 -15.72
N GLY A 26 -4.51 -4.33 -15.40
CA GLY A 26 -4.36 -3.42 -14.26
C GLY A 26 -3.99 -2.00 -14.69
N SER A 27 -4.06 -1.09 -13.74
CA SER A 27 -3.65 0.30 -13.94
C SER A 27 -2.23 0.51 -13.44
N PRO A 28 -1.31 1.10 -14.23
CA PRO A 28 0.11 1.18 -13.89
C PRO A 28 0.36 2.06 -12.66
N ILE A 29 1.43 1.74 -11.93
CA ILE A 29 1.86 2.52 -10.78
C ILE A 29 3.08 3.37 -11.18
N ASP A 30 2.96 4.68 -11.02
CA ASP A 30 4.06 5.63 -11.18
C ASP A 30 4.24 6.46 -9.90
N PHE A 31 5.33 7.24 -9.86
CA PHE A 31 5.66 8.06 -8.71
C PHE A 31 4.59 9.11 -8.37
N LEU A 32 4.01 9.76 -9.39
CA LEU A 32 2.98 10.78 -9.19
C LEU A 32 1.74 10.18 -8.54
N ARG A 33 1.29 9.04 -9.06
CA ARG A 33 0.16 8.29 -8.53
C ARG A 33 0.43 7.84 -7.10
N LEU A 34 1.62 7.36 -6.78
CA LEU A 34 1.98 6.97 -5.41
C LEU A 34 1.85 8.15 -4.43
N VAL A 35 2.37 9.33 -4.78
CA VAL A 35 2.31 10.52 -3.92
C VAL A 35 0.87 11.03 -3.74
N GLN A 36 0.05 10.97 -4.79
CA GLN A 36 -1.35 11.41 -4.78
C GLN A 36 -2.31 10.39 -4.16
N THR A 37 -1.90 9.13 -4.02
CA THR A 37 -2.72 8.07 -3.42
C THR A 37 -3.00 8.39 -1.95
N PRO A 38 -4.26 8.28 -1.49
CA PRO A 38 -4.61 8.45 -0.08
C PRO A 38 -3.78 7.57 0.84
N TRP A 39 -3.44 8.06 2.03
CA TRP A 39 -2.53 7.35 2.93
C TRP A 39 -2.96 5.91 3.23
N GLU A 40 -4.25 5.68 3.51
CA GLU A 40 -4.76 4.33 3.78
C GLU A 40 -4.67 3.41 2.54
N ASP A 41 -4.78 3.94 1.33
CA ASP A 41 -4.63 3.15 0.11
C ASP A 41 -3.15 2.85 -0.16
N ARG A 42 -2.25 3.78 0.18
CA ARG A 42 -0.81 3.48 0.22
C ARG A 42 -0.50 2.39 1.24
N LEU A 43 -1.16 2.39 2.41
CA LEU A 43 -0.98 1.33 3.42
C LEU A 43 -1.37 -0.04 2.83
N ARG A 44 -2.44 -0.11 2.04
CA ARG A 44 -2.82 -1.33 1.31
C ARG A 44 -1.73 -1.78 0.36
N MET A 45 -1.22 -0.84 -0.45
CA MET A 45 -0.19 -1.12 -1.45
C MET A 45 1.05 -1.76 -0.82
N ILE A 46 1.54 -1.21 0.29
CA ILE A 46 2.72 -1.79 0.96
C ILE A 46 2.41 -3.11 1.66
N TYR A 47 1.16 -3.32 2.08
CA TYR A 47 0.70 -4.59 2.63
C TYR A 47 0.69 -5.69 1.59
N ASP A 48 0.07 -5.42 0.44
CA ASP A 48 0.03 -6.31 -0.71
C ASP A 48 1.44 -6.62 -1.21
N LEU A 49 2.31 -5.61 -1.32
CA LEU A 49 3.70 -5.80 -1.72
C LEU A 49 4.46 -6.68 -0.73
N THR A 50 4.36 -6.41 0.58
CA THR A 50 5.07 -7.20 1.59
C THR A 50 4.57 -8.66 1.58
N SER A 51 3.27 -8.88 1.39
CA SER A 51 2.68 -10.22 1.25
C SER A 51 3.19 -10.94 0.01
N LEU A 52 3.30 -10.25 -1.13
CA LEU A 52 3.93 -10.77 -2.33
C LEU A 52 5.40 -11.15 -2.07
N LEU A 53 6.16 -10.32 -1.34
CA LEU A 53 7.56 -10.64 -1.04
C LEU A 53 7.70 -11.90 -0.18
N VAL A 54 6.79 -12.13 0.76
CA VAL A 54 6.71 -13.40 1.51
C VAL A 54 6.50 -14.57 0.56
N TYR A 55 5.56 -14.45 -0.38
CA TYR A 55 5.31 -15.48 -1.38
C TYR A 55 6.53 -15.76 -2.26
N LEU A 56 7.27 -14.73 -2.67
CA LEU A 56 8.49 -14.88 -3.47
C LEU A 56 9.63 -15.54 -2.69
N ALA A 57 9.78 -15.20 -1.40
CA ALA A 57 10.77 -15.81 -0.51
C ALA A 57 10.48 -17.30 -0.27
N ASP A 58 9.21 -17.68 -0.15
CA ASP A 58 8.76 -19.05 0.12
C ASP A 58 8.36 -19.84 -1.14
N SER A 59 8.71 -19.34 -2.33
CA SER A 59 8.31 -19.94 -3.61
C SER A 59 8.77 -21.40 -3.73
N PRO A 60 7.92 -22.31 -4.24
CA PRO A 60 8.29 -23.72 -4.43
C PRO A 60 9.39 -23.91 -5.48
N LEU A 61 9.68 -22.90 -6.30
CA LEU A 61 10.78 -22.91 -7.27
C LEU A 61 12.14 -22.55 -6.63
N GLY A 62 12.12 -22.16 -5.36
CA GLY A 62 13.22 -21.51 -4.66
C GLY A 62 12.98 -20.00 -4.51
N PRO A 63 13.72 -19.31 -3.62
CA PRO A 63 13.55 -17.88 -3.38
C PRO A 63 13.74 -17.06 -4.65
N LEU A 64 12.76 -16.23 -4.99
CA LEU A 64 12.74 -15.44 -6.22
C LEU A 64 13.27 -14.01 -5.99
N THR A 65 14.18 -13.55 -6.84
CA THR A 65 14.69 -12.17 -6.85
C THR A 65 14.05 -11.38 -8.00
N ILE A 66 13.58 -10.16 -7.74
CA ILE A 66 13.13 -9.23 -8.78
C ILE A 66 14.28 -8.27 -9.10
N HIS A 67 14.91 -8.41 -10.27
CA HIS A 67 16.12 -7.65 -10.61
C HIS A 67 15.81 -6.21 -11.04
N ASP A 68 14.72 -6.01 -11.79
CA ASP A 68 14.26 -4.69 -12.23
C ASP A 68 13.15 -4.15 -11.32
N PHE A 69 13.44 -4.06 -10.02
CA PHE A 69 12.45 -3.62 -9.03
C PHE A 69 12.17 -2.12 -9.15
N LYS A 70 11.06 -1.75 -9.79
CA LYS A 70 10.60 -0.36 -9.89
C LYS A 70 9.07 -0.28 -9.93
N PRO A 71 8.48 0.90 -9.61
CA PRO A 71 7.02 1.05 -9.58
C PRO A 71 6.30 0.58 -10.85
N THR A 72 6.91 0.76 -12.02
CA THR A 72 6.30 0.37 -13.31
C THR A 72 6.15 -1.14 -13.49
N GLN A 73 6.82 -1.98 -12.68
CA GLN A 73 6.60 -3.43 -12.68
C GLN A 73 5.36 -3.86 -11.92
N PHE A 74 4.66 -2.91 -11.31
CA PHE A 74 3.45 -3.18 -10.55
C PHE A 74 2.24 -2.48 -11.15
N VAL A 75 1.10 -3.15 -11.02
CA VAL A 75 -0.20 -2.63 -11.43
C VAL A 75 -1.18 -2.71 -10.27
N LEU A 76 -2.20 -1.84 -10.28
CA LEU A 76 -3.35 -1.93 -9.41
C LEU A 76 -4.51 -2.58 -10.15
N VAL A 77 -5.02 -3.67 -9.59
CA VAL A 77 -6.25 -4.34 -10.01
C VAL A 77 -7.23 -4.29 -8.85
N ASN A 78 -8.35 -3.56 -9.02
CA ASN A 78 -9.34 -3.36 -7.94
C ASN A 78 -8.72 -2.85 -6.62
N GLY A 79 -7.73 -1.97 -6.74
CA GLY A 79 -6.98 -1.39 -5.62
C GLY A 79 -5.97 -2.33 -4.96
N GLN A 80 -5.81 -3.56 -5.43
CA GLN A 80 -4.77 -4.49 -4.99
C GLN A 80 -3.51 -4.33 -5.84
N MET A 81 -2.35 -4.25 -5.20
CA MET A 81 -1.07 -4.21 -5.90
C MET A 81 -0.66 -5.61 -6.36
N LYS A 82 -0.22 -5.72 -7.63
CA LYS A 82 0.22 -6.97 -8.24
C LYS A 82 1.43 -6.75 -9.13
N LEU A 83 2.28 -7.77 -9.25
CA LEU A 83 3.42 -7.79 -10.15
C LEU A 83 2.93 -8.09 -11.57
N ALA A 84 3.29 -7.23 -12.52
CA ALA A 84 2.88 -7.34 -13.92
C ALA A 84 3.98 -7.90 -14.80
N ASP A 85 5.23 -7.55 -14.52
CA ASP A 85 6.40 -7.95 -15.31
C ASP A 85 7.17 -9.08 -14.60
N LEU A 86 7.44 -10.15 -15.34
CA LEU A 86 7.99 -11.41 -14.81
C LEU A 86 9.28 -11.84 -15.52
N ASP A 87 9.76 -11.10 -16.52
CA ASP A 87 10.93 -11.45 -17.32
C ASP A 87 12.26 -11.28 -16.55
N ASP A 88 12.30 -10.34 -15.61
CA ASP A 88 13.45 -10.03 -14.74
C ASP A 88 13.38 -10.70 -13.36
N ILE A 89 12.81 -11.91 -13.29
CA ILE A 89 12.69 -12.70 -12.06
C ILE A 89 13.38 -14.06 -12.21
N ASP A 90 14.22 -14.42 -11.24
CA ASP A 90 14.81 -15.75 -11.19
C ASP A 90 15.07 -16.25 -9.76
N THR A 91 15.51 -17.51 -9.68
CA THR A 91 15.85 -18.21 -8.42
C THR A 91 17.35 -18.25 -8.15
N ARG A 92 18.16 -17.47 -8.88
CA ARG A 92 19.62 -17.53 -8.81
C ARG A 92 20.11 -16.78 -7.58
N LEU A 93 20.60 -17.53 -6.61
CA LEU A 93 21.25 -16.97 -5.41
C LEU A 93 22.75 -16.76 -5.66
N PRO A 94 23.35 -15.70 -5.11
CA PRO A 94 24.79 -15.52 -5.14
C PRO A 94 25.52 -16.69 -4.48
N SER A 95 26.61 -17.15 -5.12
CA SER A 95 27.52 -18.12 -4.52
C SER A 95 28.51 -17.44 -3.58
N CYS A 96 28.90 -18.14 -2.53
CA CYS A 96 29.84 -17.67 -1.52
C CYS A 96 30.75 -18.80 -1.04
N SER A 97 31.99 -18.44 -0.75
CA SER A 97 32.99 -19.28 -0.06
C SER A 97 33.37 -18.72 1.31
N ARG A 98 32.96 -17.48 1.62
CA ARG A 98 33.20 -16.80 2.90
C ARG A 98 31.92 -16.12 3.39
N ALA A 99 31.80 -15.99 4.71
CA ALA A 99 30.62 -15.39 5.35
C ALA A 99 30.35 -13.93 4.94
N ASN A 100 31.35 -13.20 4.43
CA ASN A 100 31.21 -11.78 4.10
C ASN A 100 30.91 -11.50 2.62
N GLN A 101 30.73 -12.52 1.78
CA GLN A 101 30.49 -12.34 0.34
C GLN A 101 29.01 -12.13 -0.01
N CYS A 102 28.09 -12.55 0.86
CA CYS A 102 26.68 -12.27 0.69
C CYS A 102 26.39 -10.86 1.25
N VAL A 103 26.18 -9.89 0.35
CA VAL A 103 25.96 -8.49 0.74
C VAL A 103 24.72 -7.92 0.07
N VAL A 104 23.81 -7.36 0.86
CA VAL A 104 22.68 -6.57 0.35
C VAL A 104 23.02 -5.09 0.50
N PRO A 105 22.96 -4.30 -0.59
CA PRO A 105 23.24 -2.87 -0.52
C PRO A 105 22.15 -2.14 0.28
N LEU A 106 22.57 -1.26 1.18
CA LEU A 106 21.71 -0.40 1.99
C LEU A 106 21.92 1.08 1.60
N PRO A 107 21.03 2.01 2.00
CA PRO A 107 21.16 3.41 1.62
C PRO A 107 22.39 4.06 2.28
N GLY A 108 23.11 4.88 1.52
CA GLY A 108 24.28 5.63 2.00
C GLY A 108 25.55 4.78 2.12
N ASP A 109 25.86 4.01 1.09
CA ASP A 109 27.09 3.18 0.96
C ASP A 109 27.29 2.18 2.10
N LYS A 110 26.19 1.67 2.65
CA LYS A 110 26.16 0.64 3.70
C LYS A 110 25.79 -0.71 3.10
N TYR A 111 26.11 -1.77 3.82
CA TYR A 111 25.83 -3.14 3.40
C TYR A 111 25.34 -3.98 4.58
N GLN A 112 24.36 -4.84 4.33
CA GLN A 112 23.97 -5.90 5.24
C GLN A 112 24.64 -7.20 4.81
N HIS A 113 25.40 -7.81 5.71
CA HIS A 113 25.99 -9.13 5.48
C HIS A 113 24.99 -10.24 5.80
N ILE A 114 24.96 -11.25 4.94
CA ILE A 114 24.10 -12.43 5.08
C ILE A 114 25.01 -13.65 5.32
N PRO A 115 24.65 -14.56 6.24
CA PRO A 115 25.42 -15.79 6.43
C PRO A 115 25.46 -16.64 5.16
N CYS A 116 26.68 -17.04 4.76
CA CYS A 116 26.89 -18.06 3.73
C CYS A 116 26.52 -19.44 4.29
N ASN A 117 25.73 -20.22 3.57
CA ASN A 117 25.36 -21.57 4.01
C ASN A 117 26.44 -22.62 3.65
N SER A 118 26.27 -23.85 4.14
CA SER A 118 27.20 -24.96 3.89
C SER A 118 27.27 -25.41 2.42
N ALA A 119 26.26 -25.06 1.60
CA ALA A 119 26.25 -25.31 0.16
C ALA A 119 26.96 -24.20 -0.64
N GLY A 120 27.52 -23.19 0.03
CA GLY A 120 28.19 -22.06 -0.61
C GLY A 120 27.23 -21.11 -1.32
N LEU A 121 26.04 -20.90 -0.76
CA LEU A 121 25.01 -20.00 -1.27
C LEU A 121 24.55 -19.00 -0.21
N CYS A 122 23.93 -17.91 -0.66
CA CYS A 122 23.36 -16.84 0.17
C CYS A 122 21.82 -17.00 0.28
N PRO A 123 21.28 -17.83 1.19
CA PRO A 123 19.88 -18.24 1.20
C PRO A 123 18.88 -17.08 1.42
N GLU A 124 19.22 -16.10 2.25
CA GLU A 124 18.34 -14.95 2.55
C GLU A 124 18.53 -13.76 1.59
N TYR A 125 19.38 -13.91 0.56
CA TYR A 125 19.73 -12.80 -0.32
C TYR A 125 18.51 -12.24 -1.07
N ALA A 126 17.74 -13.11 -1.71
CA ALA A 126 16.57 -12.72 -2.50
C ALA A 126 15.54 -11.96 -1.63
N ASP A 127 15.21 -12.51 -0.46
CA ASP A 127 14.25 -11.92 0.47
C ASP A 127 14.68 -10.52 0.93
N LYS A 128 15.92 -10.40 1.40
CA LYS A 128 16.45 -9.12 1.90
C LYS A 128 16.64 -8.08 0.80
N LEU A 129 17.08 -8.50 -0.40
CA LEU A 129 17.23 -7.60 -1.53
C LEU A 129 15.88 -7.05 -1.99
N ASN A 130 14.88 -7.92 -2.19
CA ASN A 130 13.54 -7.49 -2.59
C ASN A 130 12.92 -6.56 -1.55
N LEU A 131 13.07 -6.88 -0.25
CA LEU A 131 12.55 -6.05 0.83
C LEU A 131 13.20 -4.65 0.87
N GLN A 132 14.50 -4.60 0.59
CA GLN A 132 15.26 -3.36 0.54
C GLN A 132 14.88 -2.49 -0.67
N LEU A 133 14.65 -3.11 -1.84
CA LEU A 133 14.14 -2.42 -3.03
C LEU A 133 12.70 -1.92 -2.81
N ALA A 134 11.86 -2.71 -2.16
CA ALA A 134 10.52 -2.28 -1.75
C ALA A 134 10.56 -1.08 -0.80
N TRP A 135 11.51 -1.06 0.15
CA TRP A 135 11.70 0.08 1.04
C TRP A 135 12.02 1.36 0.28
N GLN A 136 12.97 1.27 -0.66
CA GLN A 136 13.44 2.39 -1.47
C GLN A 136 12.35 2.96 -2.38
N HIS A 137 11.55 2.10 -3.01
CA HIS A 137 10.57 2.53 -4.03
C HIS A 137 9.18 2.81 -3.48
N PHE A 138 8.78 2.19 -2.37
CA PHE A 138 7.40 2.26 -1.88
C PHE A 138 7.27 2.65 -0.41
N TYR A 139 8.05 2.03 0.49
CA TYR A 139 7.75 2.16 1.93
C TYR A 139 8.05 3.55 2.48
N LEU A 140 9.07 4.24 1.95
CA LEU A 140 9.42 5.58 2.39
C LEU A 140 8.25 6.57 2.33
N LEU A 141 7.34 6.42 1.36
CA LEU A 141 6.19 7.30 1.18
C LEU A 141 5.14 7.20 2.30
N GLN A 142 5.19 6.15 3.13
CA GLN A 142 4.25 5.98 4.25
C GLN A 142 4.46 6.98 5.39
N GLN A 143 5.61 7.64 5.45
CA GLN A 143 5.92 8.62 6.50
C GLN A 143 5.08 9.90 6.38
N HIS A 144 4.40 10.11 5.24
CA HIS A 144 3.70 11.36 4.96
C HIS A 144 2.17 11.19 4.99
N GLY A 145 1.49 12.14 5.63
CA GLY A 145 0.02 12.22 5.65
C GLY A 145 -0.68 11.09 6.42
N GLY A 146 0.08 10.29 7.16
CA GLY A 146 -0.45 9.24 8.02
C GLY A 146 -0.86 9.76 9.39
N PRO A 147 -1.65 8.98 10.14
CA PRO A 147 -2.02 9.34 11.49
C PRO A 147 -0.83 9.29 12.46
N ILE A 148 -0.61 10.38 13.21
CA ILE A 148 0.53 10.55 14.13
C ILE A 148 0.62 9.42 15.17
N TRP A 149 -0.51 8.87 15.61
CA TRP A 149 -0.54 7.79 16.60
C TRP A 149 -0.01 6.44 16.08
N LEU A 150 0.10 6.25 14.77
CA LEU A 150 0.73 5.05 14.18
C LEU A 150 2.22 5.24 13.91
N GLN A 151 2.74 6.46 14.08
CA GLN A 151 4.11 6.82 13.69
C GLN A 151 5.14 5.89 14.31
N GLN A 152 5.04 5.58 15.61
CA GLN A 152 5.98 4.69 16.28
C GLN A 152 6.01 3.28 15.66
N GLN A 153 4.84 2.70 15.36
CA GLN A 153 4.77 1.35 14.77
C GLN A 153 5.30 1.36 13.33
N LEU A 154 4.96 2.40 12.57
CA LEU A 154 5.49 2.62 11.22
C LEU A 154 7.01 2.80 11.22
N ASP A 155 7.56 3.58 12.14
CA ASP A 155 9.00 3.81 12.23
C ASP A 155 9.75 2.52 12.56
N VAL A 156 9.20 1.65 13.42
CA VAL A 156 9.78 0.33 13.69
C VAL A 156 9.81 -0.52 12.43
N PHE A 157 8.69 -0.58 11.68
CA PHE A 157 8.64 -1.28 10.39
C PHE A 157 9.68 -0.71 9.42
N LEU A 158 9.63 0.60 9.16
CA LEU A 158 10.49 1.28 8.18
C LEU A 158 11.98 1.16 8.51
N ASN A 159 12.36 1.31 9.77
CA ASN A 159 13.76 1.23 10.17
C ASN A 159 14.31 -0.19 10.06
N LYS A 160 13.55 -1.20 10.50
CA LYS A 160 13.97 -2.60 10.41
C LYS A 160 14.03 -3.11 8.98
N THR A 161 13.12 -2.66 8.11
CA THR A 161 13.20 -2.96 6.67
C THR A 161 14.39 -2.26 6.03
N ARG A 162 14.65 -0.99 6.38
CA ARG A 162 15.76 -0.18 5.83
C ARG A 162 17.13 -0.78 6.14
N SER A 163 17.30 -1.38 7.32
CA SER A 163 18.55 -2.03 7.72
C SER A 163 18.67 -3.47 7.21
N ALA A 164 17.66 -3.98 6.49
CA ALA A 164 17.57 -5.39 6.09
C ALA A 164 17.81 -6.38 7.24
N GLU A 165 17.49 -5.99 8.48
CA GLU A 165 17.64 -6.82 9.68
C GLU A 165 16.60 -7.96 9.71
N ILE A 166 15.42 -7.70 9.16
CA ILE A 166 14.28 -8.60 9.19
C ILE A 166 14.05 -9.26 7.83
N SER A 167 13.29 -10.36 7.83
CA SER A 167 12.77 -11.01 6.63
C SER A 167 11.46 -10.35 6.17
N SER A 168 11.01 -10.64 4.95
CA SER A 168 9.67 -10.22 4.49
C SER A 168 8.56 -10.71 5.40
N ARG A 169 8.69 -11.91 5.98
CA ARG A 169 7.72 -12.48 6.92
C ARG A 169 7.59 -11.67 8.20
N GLU A 170 8.71 -11.28 8.79
CA GLU A 170 8.71 -10.43 9.97
C GLU A 170 8.25 -8.99 9.63
N ALA A 171 8.59 -8.49 8.44
CA ALA A 171 8.08 -7.21 7.94
C ALA A 171 6.54 -7.23 7.80
N LEU A 172 5.98 -8.31 7.25
CA LEU A 172 4.53 -8.49 7.14
C LEU A 172 3.87 -8.54 8.52
N ARG A 173 4.50 -9.22 9.49
CA ARG A 173 4.02 -9.27 10.88
C ARG A 173 3.96 -7.89 11.53
N LEU A 174 4.99 -7.06 11.35
CA LEU A 174 4.98 -5.67 11.85
C LEU A 174 3.90 -4.84 11.16
N LEU A 175 3.72 -5.02 9.84
CA LEU A 175 2.73 -4.29 9.08
C LEU A 175 1.30 -4.72 9.43
N ASP A 176 1.06 -6.00 9.70
CA ASP A 176 -0.21 -6.52 10.25
C ASP A 176 -0.59 -5.81 11.55
N GLN A 177 0.39 -5.51 12.42
CA GLN A 177 0.15 -4.76 13.65
C GLN A 177 -0.30 -3.32 13.37
N VAL A 178 0.34 -2.65 12.40
CA VAL A 178 -0.06 -1.30 11.95
C VAL A 178 -1.48 -1.31 11.39
N VAL A 179 -1.77 -2.24 10.47
CA VAL A 179 -3.10 -2.39 9.85
C VAL A 179 -4.17 -2.72 10.89
N THR A 180 -3.87 -3.61 11.83
CA THR A 180 -4.79 -3.97 12.92
C THR A 180 -5.07 -2.78 13.83
N SER A 181 -4.04 -2.01 14.19
CA SER A 181 -4.19 -0.80 15.02
C SER A 181 -5.04 0.24 14.31
N TYR A 182 -4.77 0.48 13.03
CA TYR A 182 -5.54 1.41 12.21
C TYR A 182 -7.00 0.96 12.04
N ARG A 183 -7.23 -0.31 11.71
CA ARG A 183 -8.58 -0.90 11.58
C ARG A 183 -9.41 -0.71 12.84
N LYS A 184 -8.83 -0.99 14.01
CA LYS A 184 -9.56 -0.92 15.28
C LYS A 184 -9.83 0.51 15.75
N GLY A 185 -9.03 1.48 15.31
CA GLY A 185 -9.09 2.84 15.87
C GLY A 185 -8.71 2.89 17.35
N ASN A 186 -8.02 1.87 17.87
CA ASN A 186 -7.65 1.73 19.28
C ASN A 186 -6.39 2.56 19.61
N TYR A 187 -6.47 3.86 19.37
CA TYR A 187 -5.53 4.84 19.90
C TYR A 187 -6.23 5.65 20.98
N ASN A 188 -5.47 6.38 21.79
CA ASN A 188 -5.96 7.02 23.03
C ASN A 188 -6.87 8.25 22.75
N VAL A 189 -7.94 8.07 21.98
CA VAL A 189 -8.98 9.08 21.70
C VAL A 189 -9.75 9.39 22.98
N SER A 190 -9.95 8.39 23.83
CA SER A 190 -10.67 8.49 25.11
C SER A 190 -9.97 9.35 26.16
N GLY A 191 -8.67 9.60 26.02
CA GLY A 191 -7.91 10.50 26.90
C GLY A 191 -7.83 11.95 26.41
N GLN A 192 -8.31 12.24 25.20
CA GLN A 192 -8.32 13.59 24.65
C GLN A 192 -9.68 14.22 24.90
N SER A 193 -9.68 15.40 25.54
CA SER A 193 -10.91 16.14 25.84
C SER A 193 -11.72 16.34 24.57
N ARG A 194 -12.97 15.83 24.54
CA ARG A 194 -13.91 16.11 23.46
C ARG A 194 -14.12 17.62 23.40
N LYS A 195 -13.50 18.28 22.42
CA LYS A 195 -13.56 19.74 22.25
C LYS A 195 -15.00 20.21 22.05
N TYR A 196 -15.82 19.36 21.43
CA TYR A 196 -17.14 19.69 20.95
C TYR A 196 -18.13 18.55 21.22
N SER A 197 -19.42 18.89 21.27
CA SER A 197 -20.52 17.91 21.36
C SER A 197 -21.30 17.89 20.05
N TYR A 198 -21.81 16.71 19.68
CA TYR A 198 -22.53 16.50 18.42
C TYR A 198 -23.94 15.93 18.66
N ASN A 199 -24.91 16.43 17.90
CA ASN A 199 -26.22 15.81 17.74
C ASN A 199 -26.23 15.02 16.44
N TYR A 200 -26.81 13.82 16.44
CA TYR A 200 -26.88 13.00 15.23
C TYR A 200 -28.31 12.82 14.72
N THR A 201 -28.44 12.64 13.41
CA THR A 201 -29.68 12.24 12.72
C THR A 201 -29.36 11.09 11.77
N SER A 202 -30.12 10.00 11.87
CA SER A 202 -29.92 8.81 11.03
C SER A 202 -30.76 8.86 9.75
N GLY A 203 -30.28 8.19 8.71
CA GLY A 203 -30.95 8.07 7.42
C GLY A 203 -30.93 9.36 6.61
N VAL A 204 -29.97 10.25 6.84
CA VAL A 204 -29.89 11.55 6.19
C VAL A 204 -28.46 11.95 5.80
N ASP A 205 -28.36 12.84 4.81
CA ASP A 205 -27.11 13.39 4.25
C ASP A 205 -27.30 14.88 3.85
N LEU A 206 -26.18 15.55 3.56
CA LEU A 206 -26.07 16.88 2.97
C LEU A 206 -25.34 16.78 1.61
N PRO A 207 -25.95 16.15 0.59
CA PRO A 207 -25.26 15.87 -0.68
C PRO A 207 -24.86 17.16 -1.40
N GLY A 208 -23.58 17.28 -1.77
CA GLY A 208 -23.05 18.44 -2.51
C GLY A 208 -23.08 19.78 -1.74
N ARG A 209 -23.42 19.75 -0.44
CA ARG A 209 -23.62 20.95 0.38
C ARG A 209 -22.62 20.98 1.51
N PHE A 210 -22.05 22.17 1.74
CA PHE A 210 -21.03 22.41 2.76
C PHE A 210 -19.76 21.55 2.60
N ASP A 211 -19.57 20.97 1.41
CA ASP A 211 -18.33 20.26 1.09
C ASP A 211 -17.19 21.27 0.93
N TYR A 212 -16.02 20.88 1.43
CA TYR A 212 -14.80 21.67 1.33
C TYR A 212 -13.61 20.73 1.15
N TRP A 213 -12.54 21.22 0.54
CA TRP A 213 -11.29 20.46 0.41
C TRP A 213 -10.47 20.47 1.72
N CYS A 214 -9.81 19.36 2.04
CA CYS A 214 -8.87 19.26 3.16
C CYS A 214 -7.62 18.48 2.76
N THR A 215 -6.48 18.78 3.40
CA THR A 215 -5.15 18.30 3.00
C THR A 215 -5.01 16.80 2.89
N TYR A 216 -5.60 16.04 3.81
CA TYR A 216 -5.45 14.58 3.89
C TYR A 216 -6.70 13.84 3.39
N THR A 217 -7.49 14.48 2.52
CA THR A 217 -8.68 13.87 1.93
C THR A 217 -8.34 12.63 1.10
N ARG A 218 -9.21 11.62 1.18
CA ARG A 218 -9.20 10.44 0.29
C ARG A 218 -9.60 10.78 -1.14
N ASN A 219 -10.12 11.97 -1.40
CA ASN A 219 -10.53 12.41 -2.73
C ASN A 219 -9.81 13.72 -3.14
N PRO A 220 -8.49 13.66 -3.46
CA PRO A 220 -7.67 14.85 -3.69
C PRO A 220 -8.08 15.66 -4.93
N HIS A 221 -8.86 15.07 -5.84
CA HIS A 221 -9.30 15.70 -7.10
C HIS A 221 -10.70 16.31 -7.03
N ALA A 222 -11.37 16.25 -5.87
CA ALA A 222 -12.68 16.84 -5.67
C ALA A 222 -12.69 17.86 -4.52
N ASN A 223 -13.62 18.81 -4.59
CA ASN A 223 -13.88 19.73 -3.48
C ASN A 223 -14.69 19.03 -2.36
N SER A 224 -14.11 17.99 -1.77
CA SER A 224 -14.72 17.20 -0.71
C SER A 224 -13.65 16.68 0.24
N CYS A 225 -13.88 16.83 1.55
CA CYS A 225 -13.00 16.34 2.59
C CYS A 225 -13.54 14.99 3.08
N VAL A 226 -12.87 13.91 2.65
CA VAL A 226 -13.30 12.54 2.90
C VAL A 226 -12.19 11.79 3.63
N PHE A 227 -12.54 11.08 4.70
CA PHE A 227 -11.62 10.16 5.38
C PHE A 227 -12.34 8.87 5.76
N SER A 228 -11.64 7.95 6.44
CA SER A 228 -12.26 6.75 7.00
C SER A 228 -12.16 6.75 8.53
N ALA A 229 -13.17 6.23 9.22
CA ALA A 229 -13.23 6.09 10.68
C ALA A 229 -13.67 4.68 11.09
N ALA A 230 -13.08 4.15 12.17
CA ALA A 230 -13.51 2.90 12.80
C ALA A 230 -14.77 3.10 13.66
N SER A 231 -14.94 4.27 14.28
CA SER A 231 -16.06 4.58 15.17
C SER A 231 -16.61 6.00 14.96
N GLU A 232 -17.76 6.26 15.58
CA GLU A 232 -18.36 7.60 15.62
C GLU A 232 -17.46 8.55 16.44
N ASP A 233 -16.92 8.08 17.57
CA ASP A 233 -15.96 8.83 18.40
C ASP A 233 -14.71 9.25 17.61
N GLU A 234 -14.19 8.37 16.75
CA GLU A 234 -13.05 8.70 15.90
C GLU A 234 -13.42 9.75 14.84
N ALA A 235 -14.61 9.66 14.25
CA ALA A 235 -15.09 10.67 13.30
C ALA A 235 -15.25 12.05 13.96
N GLU A 236 -15.81 12.10 15.17
CA GLU A 236 -15.90 13.31 15.98
C GLU A 236 -14.52 13.90 16.27
N TYR A 237 -13.58 13.04 16.69
CA TYR A 237 -12.21 13.45 16.96
C TYR A 237 -11.54 14.06 15.73
N ILE A 238 -11.61 13.40 14.57
CA ILE A 238 -11.01 13.90 13.33
C ILE A 238 -11.65 15.23 12.91
N CYS A 239 -12.98 15.36 12.99
CA CYS A 239 -13.66 16.63 12.74
C CYS A 239 -13.19 17.72 13.71
N SER A 240 -12.94 17.40 14.99
CA SER A 240 -12.49 18.39 15.98
C SER A 240 -11.09 18.96 15.74
N LEU A 241 -10.25 18.23 14.97
CA LEU A 241 -8.91 18.67 14.56
C LEU A 241 -8.93 19.68 13.42
N ASP A 242 -10.05 19.83 12.70
CA ASP A 242 -10.22 20.76 11.58
C ASP A 242 -11.17 21.89 11.97
N ASP A 243 -10.66 23.12 12.04
CA ASP A 243 -11.45 24.29 12.44
C ASP A 243 -12.56 24.65 11.45
N ASN A 244 -12.47 24.19 10.19
CA ASN A 244 -13.54 24.34 9.21
C ASN A 244 -14.67 23.35 9.47
N CYS A 245 -14.43 22.24 10.16
CA CYS A 245 -15.45 21.21 10.36
C CYS A 245 -16.53 21.66 11.36
N ARG A 246 -17.78 21.68 10.89
CA ARG A 246 -18.98 22.01 11.70
C ARG A 246 -19.99 20.86 11.75
N ALA A 247 -19.92 19.95 10.79
CA ALA A 247 -20.71 18.73 10.76
C ALA A 247 -19.94 17.64 10.00
N PHE A 248 -20.38 16.40 10.10
CA PHE A 248 -19.85 15.30 9.30
C PHE A 248 -20.92 14.24 9.02
N VAL A 249 -20.75 13.51 7.92
CA VAL A 249 -21.64 12.42 7.53
C VAL A 249 -20.85 11.13 7.49
N ILE A 250 -21.26 10.14 8.30
CA ILE A 250 -20.75 8.76 8.23
C ILE A 250 -21.64 7.98 7.25
N THR A 251 -21.04 7.22 6.35
CA THR A 251 -21.74 6.33 5.41
C THR A 251 -21.51 4.85 5.74
N ASP A 252 -22.31 3.98 5.14
CA ASP A 252 -22.12 2.51 5.20
C ASP A 252 -21.04 2.01 4.23
N GLU A 253 -20.45 2.89 3.42
CA GLU A 253 -19.33 2.53 2.53
C GLU A 253 -18.08 2.24 3.36
N ILE A 254 -17.45 1.10 3.10
CA ILE A 254 -16.26 0.64 3.83
C ILE A 254 -15.01 0.66 2.97
N THR A 255 -13.89 0.96 3.59
CA THR A 255 -12.56 0.83 2.99
C THR A 255 -12.03 -0.60 3.11
N TRP A 256 -10.87 -0.88 2.50
CA TRP A 256 -10.22 -2.19 2.58
C TRP A 256 -9.86 -2.61 4.02
N THR A 257 -9.72 -1.65 4.94
CA THR A 257 -9.49 -1.94 6.35
C THR A 257 -10.79 -2.18 7.13
N GLY A 258 -11.95 -2.03 6.50
CA GLY A 258 -13.27 -2.16 7.12
C GLY A 258 -13.76 -0.89 7.82
N ARG A 259 -13.09 0.25 7.62
CA ARG A 259 -13.45 1.54 8.21
C ARG A 259 -14.49 2.24 7.34
N ARG A 260 -15.41 2.98 7.95
CA ARG A 260 -16.50 3.68 7.25
C ARG A 260 -16.02 5.00 6.67
N LEU A 261 -16.51 5.36 5.48
CA LEU A 261 -16.24 6.67 4.91
C LEU A 261 -16.98 7.78 5.67
N VAL A 262 -16.28 8.89 5.85
CA VAL A 262 -16.76 10.08 6.55
C VAL A 262 -16.52 11.31 5.70
N TYR A 263 -17.56 12.11 5.50
CA TYR A 263 -17.51 13.36 4.76
C TYR A 263 -17.59 14.53 5.74
N LEU A 264 -16.56 15.36 5.81
CA LEU A 264 -16.60 16.58 6.62
C LEU A 264 -17.36 17.69 5.90
N LYS A 265 -18.07 18.47 6.71
CA LYS A 265 -18.93 19.56 6.27
C LYS A 265 -18.56 20.84 7.01
N SER A 266 -18.43 21.93 6.26
CA SER A 266 -18.11 23.27 6.80
C SER A 266 -19.31 23.96 7.45
N GLY A 267 -20.49 23.34 7.37
CA GLY A 267 -21.75 23.85 7.88
C GLY A 267 -22.82 22.76 7.81
N PHE A 268 -24.04 23.15 8.15
CA PHE A 268 -25.20 22.26 8.09
C PHE A 268 -26.45 23.05 7.69
N GLY A 269 -27.45 22.34 7.20
CA GLY A 269 -28.73 22.90 6.76
C GLY A 269 -29.79 21.82 6.72
N ARG A 270 -30.86 22.02 5.93
CA ARG A 270 -31.95 21.03 5.79
C ARG A 270 -31.42 19.73 5.18
N PRO A 271 -31.37 18.60 5.90
CA PRO A 271 -30.81 17.38 5.35
C PRO A 271 -31.78 16.66 4.42
N GLU A 272 -31.26 15.79 3.55
CA GLU A 272 -32.02 14.95 2.62
C GLU A 272 -32.02 13.50 3.10
N LYS A 273 -33.08 12.74 2.78
CA LYS A 273 -33.16 11.32 3.14
C LYS A 273 -32.14 10.52 2.33
N LYS A 274 -31.26 9.81 3.03
CA LYS A 274 -30.30 8.88 2.46
C LYS A 274 -30.08 7.72 3.44
N PRO A 275 -30.73 6.56 3.21
CA PRO A 275 -30.50 5.37 4.00
C PRO A 275 -29.01 5.01 4.02
N GLY A 276 -28.53 4.50 5.17
CA GLY A 276 -27.11 4.16 5.35
C GLY A 276 -26.18 5.35 5.58
N CYS A 277 -26.74 6.52 5.89
CA CYS A 277 -25.97 7.69 6.34
C CYS A 277 -26.39 8.16 7.74
N LYS A 278 -25.45 8.73 8.47
CA LYS A 278 -25.69 9.43 9.74
C LYS A 278 -25.02 10.80 9.69
N LEU A 279 -25.80 11.86 9.85
CA LEU A 279 -25.31 13.24 9.95
C LEU A 279 -25.09 13.60 11.42
N PHE A 280 -23.90 14.10 11.74
CA PHE A 280 -23.53 14.63 13.04
C PHE A 280 -23.31 16.14 12.91
N VAL A 281 -23.99 16.92 13.74
CA VAL A 281 -23.94 18.39 13.75
C VAL A 281 -23.39 18.87 15.07
N ARG A 282 -22.37 19.72 15.03
CA ARG A 282 -21.75 20.30 16.21
C ARG A 282 -22.69 21.30 16.91
N ILE A 283 -22.77 21.21 18.24
CA ILE A 283 -23.67 22.01 19.08
C ILE A 283 -22.91 23.13 19.83
N SER A 284 -21.65 22.88 20.18
CA SER A 284 -20.75 23.76 20.92
C SER A 284 -19.32 23.53 20.43
#